data_AF-A0A7V3QHX9-F1
#
_entry.id   AF-A0A7V3QHX9-F1
#
_cell.length_a   1.000
_cell.length_b   1.000
_cell.length_c   1.000
_cell.angle_alpha   90.00
_cell.angle_beta   90.00
_cell.angle_gamma   90.00
#
_symmetry.space_group_name_H-M   'P 1'
#
loop_
_entity.id
_entity.type
_entity.pdbx_description
1 polymer ?
#
loop_
_entity_poly.entity_id
_entity_poly.type
_entity_poly.pdbx_seq_one_letter_code
_entity_poly.pdbx_strand_id
1 'polypeptide(L)'
;MDLEKIKNRILNIKKMLESSLKIANSPDRIKNIKALLLIVNKDLEKIEKGEFTEEDEKKYEFSKGDEKKGEVNEERVVSLDILETIPKVSPSPYVRDEEIIDVNSYLAFFEREYLPILSTKYLKVIYSYQSKLDYFYSEFRRIQMLLQKFNELIENIETSESSSYISEMTKLRRKRFRELIFNMDKFFEELEEFVERILENPTPEGILLEPNLIIEIEEDENKVINHIEVIEAVKDLYRFILEVRNFLGVVNV
;
A
#
# COMPACT_ATOMS: atom_id res chain seq x y z
N MET A 1 25.85 2.25 -2.87
CA MET A 1 24.80 3.26 -3.07
C MET A 1 24.65 3.52 -4.57
N ASP A 2 23.58 2.99 -5.17
CA ASP A 2 23.17 3.37 -6.53
C ASP A 2 22.29 4.62 -6.44
N LEU A 3 22.93 5.78 -6.49
CA LEU A 3 22.28 7.09 -6.30
C LEU A 3 21.19 7.36 -7.34
N GLU A 4 21.29 6.79 -8.54
CA GLU A 4 20.34 7.00 -9.62
C GLU A 4 19.03 6.24 -9.35
N LYS A 5 19.14 5.00 -8.87
CA LYS A 5 18.01 4.19 -8.39
C LYS A 5 17.27 4.88 -7.24
N ILE A 6 18.00 5.37 -6.25
CA ILE A 6 17.42 6.06 -5.07
C ILE A 6 16.73 7.35 -5.50
N LYS A 7 17.38 8.15 -6.37
CA LYS A 7 16.81 9.39 -6.89
C LYS A 7 15.48 9.15 -7.60
N ASN A 8 15.39 8.11 -8.44
CA ASN A 8 14.14 7.75 -9.13
C ASN A 8 13.03 7.36 -8.14
N ARG A 9 13.36 6.60 -7.08
CA ARG A 9 12.39 6.26 -6.03
C ARG A 9 11.88 7.50 -5.30
N ILE A 10 12.77 8.41 -4.90
CA ILE A 10 12.40 9.65 -4.23
C ILE A 10 11.52 10.53 -5.13
N LEU A 11 11.81 10.59 -6.43
CA LEU A 11 10.99 11.29 -7.42
C LEU A 11 9.59 10.69 -7.56
N ASN A 12 9.45 9.36 -7.53
CA ASN A 12 8.14 8.71 -7.58
C ASN A 12 7.32 8.98 -6.30
N ILE A 13 7.95 8.91 -5.12
CA ILE A 13 7.33 9.29 -3.85
C ILE A 13 6.87 10.76 -3.89
N LYS A 14 7.71 11.66 -4.42
CA LYS A 14 7.35 13.08 -4.62
C LYS A 14 6.09 13.21 -5.48
N LYS A 15 6.04 12.57 -6.65
CA LYS A 15 4.86 12.62 -7.54
C LYS A 15 3.60 12.11 -6.86
N MET A 16 3.70 11.04 -6.06
CA MET A 16 2.57 10.53 -5.28
C MET A 16 2.10 11.53 -4.23
N LEU A 17 3.02 12.11 -3.45
CA LEU A 17 2.69 13.12 -2.46
C LEU A 17 2.07 14.37 -3.10
N GLU A 18 2.56 14.81 -4.26
CA GLU A 18 1.96 15.91 -5.02
C GLU A 18 0.55 15.57 -5.50
N SER A 19 0.31 14.33 -5.94
CA SER A 19 -1.01 13.85 -6.34
C SER A 19 -1.96 13.78 -5.14
N SER A 20 -1.47 13.26 -4.01
CA SER A 20 -2.16 13.23 -2.72
C SER A 20 -2.52 14.64 -2.24
N LEU A 21 -1.64 15.62 -2.42
CA LEU A 21 -1.87 17.02 -2.04
C LEU A 21 -3.00 17.64 -2.87
N LYS A 22 -3.10 17.31 -4.16
CA LYS A 22 -4.17 17.82 -5.05
C LYS A 22 -5.56 17.32 -4.67
N ILE A 23 -5.63 16.14 -4.04
CA ILE A 23 -6.89 15.44 -3.73
C ILE A 23 -7.24 15.57 -2.23
N ALA A 24 -6.29 15.98 -1.38
CA ALA A 24 -6.50 16.09 0.06
C ALA A 24 -7.53 17.17 0.43
N ASN A 25 -8.54 16.77 1.20
CA ASN A 25 -9.62 17.65 1.65
C ASN A 25 -9.54 18.02 3.15
N SER A 26 -8.61 17.39 3.89
CA SER A 26 -8.43 17.59 5.34
C SER A 26 -7.25 18.56 5.62
N PRO A 27 -7.40 19.57 6.49
CA PRO A 27 -6.33 20.48 6.85
C PRO A 27 -5.11 19.80 7.48
N ASP A 28 -5.34 18.83 8.38
CA ASP A 28 -4.28 18.08 9.05
C ASP A 28 -3.50 17.24 8.05
N ARG A 29 -4.21 16.65 7.10
CA ARG A 29 -3.59 15.86 6.04
C ARG A 29 -2.80 16.71 5.05
N ILE A 30 -3.31 17.86 4.65
CA ILE A 30 -2.58 18.82 3.82
C ILE A 30 -1.28 19.23 4.53
N LYS A 31 -1.33 19.46 5.85
CA LYS A 31 -0.15 19.80 6.65
C LYS A 31 0.86 18.65 6.67
N ASN A 32 0.42 17.41 6.89
CA ASN A 32 1.28 16.23 6.89
C ASN A 32 1.94 16.01 5.51
N ILE A 33 1.17 16.04 4.42
CA ILE A 33 1.69 15.86 3.06
C ILE A 33 2.72 16.96 2.72
N LYS A 34 2.47 18.21 3.12
CA LYS A 34 3.43 19.31 2.93
C LYS A 34 4.74 19.09 3.72
N ALA A 35 4.64 18.56 4.93
CA ALA A 35 5.83 18.21 5.72
C ALA A 35 6.64 17.10 5.05
N LEU A 36 5.98 16.05 4.55
CA LEU A 36 6.63 14.97 3.81
C LEU A 36 7.27 15.46 2.50
N LEU A 37 6.58 16.33 1.75
CA LEU A 37 7.15 16.96 0.55
C LEU A 37 8.38 17.81 0.86
N LEU A 38 8.42 18.48 2.01
CA LEU A 38 9.59 19.27 2.41
C LEU A 38 10.79 18.36 2.68
N ILE A 39 10.58 17.22 3.36
CA ILE A 39 11.63 16.21 3.59
C ILE A 39 12.13 15.68 2.25
N VAL A 40 11.23 15.23 1.38
CA VAL A 40 11.57 14.66 0.07
C VAL A 40 12.31 15.67 -0.82
N ASN A 41 11.91 16.93 -0.85
CA ASN A 41 12.63 17.96 -1.62
C ASN A 41 14.02 18.24 -1.06
N LYS A 42 14.17 18.29 0.27
CA LYS A 42 15.47 18.47 0.91
C LYS A 42 16.41 17.30 0.60
N ASP A 43 15.90 16.08 0.60
CA ASP A 43 16.67 14.89 0.31
C ASP A 43 17.06 14.82 -1.19
N LEU A 44 16.21 15.30 -2.12
CA LEU A 44 16.59 15.50 -3.52
C LEU A 44 17.70 16.55 -3.69
N GLU A 45 17.63 17.67 -2.98
CA GLU A 45 18.70 18.68 -3.02
C GLU A 45 20.03 18.14 -2.48
N LYS A 46 19.99 17.33 -1.42
CA LYS A 46 21.19 16.66 -0.91
C LYS A 46 21.83 15.75 -1.95
N ILE A 47 21.03 15.01 -2.72
CA ILE A 47 21.53 14.18 -3.83
C ILE A 47 22.22 15.05 -4.88
N GLU A 48 21.61 16.17 -5.27
CA GLU A 48 22.20 17.09 -6.25
C GLU A 48 23.51 17.73 -5.77
N LYS A 49 23.63 17.98 -4.46
CA LYS A 49 24.82 18.56 -3.81
C LYS A 49 25.89 17.52 -3.44
N GLY A 50 25.60 16.22 -3.59
CA GLY A 50 26.48 15.14 -3.14
C GLY A 50 26.58 15.01 -1.61
N GLU A 51 25.61 15.57 -0.88
CA GLU A 51 25.52 15.55 0.59
C GLU A 51 24.56 14.46 1.11
N PHE A 52 24.11 13.56 0.23
CA PHE A 52 23.21 12.47 0.58
C PHE A 52 23.95 11.37 1.33
N THR A 53 23.49 11.04 2.54
CA THR A 53 24.16 10.11 3.44
C THR A 53 23.48 8.73 3.46
N GLU A 54 24.18 7.71 3.95
CA GLU A 54 23.61 6.38 4.19
C GLU A 54 22.43 6.41 5.18
N GLU A 55 22.39 7.38 6.10
CA GLU A 55 21.23 7.58 6.99
C GLU A 55 20.01 8.13 6.26
N ASP A 56 20.22 8.96 5.23
CA ASP A 56 19.14 9.44 4.37
C ASP A 56 18.63 8.31 3.47
N GLU A 57 19.53 7.46 2.96
CA GLU A 57 19.21 6.25 2.19
C GLU A 57 18.31 5.30 3.00
N LYS A 58 18.59 5.08 4.29
CA LYS A 58 17.80 4.23 5.19
C LYS A 58 16.33 4.64 5.34
N LYS A 59 15.95 5.89 5.08
CA LYS A 59 14.54 6.30 5.08
C LYS A 59 13.74 5.67 3.92
N TYR A 60 14.47 5.30 2.87
CA TYR A 60 13.96 4.74 1.63
C TYR A 60 14.35 3.26 1.47
N GLU A 61 15.35 2.77 2.21
CA GLU A 61 15.74 1.37 2.30
C GLU A 61 15.03 0.61 3.42
N PHE A 62 15.13 -0.71 3.37
CA PHE A 62 14.49 -1.63 4.29
C PHE A 62 15.28 -1.83 5.59
N SER A 63 14.65 -1.59 6.75
CA SER A 63 15.06 -2.24 7.99
C SER A 63 14.15 -3.44 8.24
N LYS A 64 14.71 -4.66 8.20
CA LYS A 64 14.14 -5.81 8.92
C LYS A 64 14.40 -5.51 10.40
N GLY A 65 13.50 -4.84 11.11
CA GLY A 65 13.79 -4.57 12.51
C GLY A 65 12.80 -3.78 13.34
N ASP A 66 11.95 -2.93 12.76
CA ASP A 66 11.04 -2.14 13.61
C ASP A 66 9.72 -2.86 13.87
N GLU A 67 9.80 -4.05 14.46
CA GLU A 67 8.78 -4.46 15.43
C GLU A 67 8.81 -3.42 16.54
N LYS A 68 8.00 -2.36 16.43
CA LYS A 68 7.75 -1.43 17.53
C LYS A 68 6.99 -2.16 18.64
N LYS A 69 7.72 -2.93 19.46
CA LYS A 69 7.42 -3.03 20.89
C LYS A 69 7.90 -1.73 21.53
N GLY A 70 7.00 -1.10 22.26
CA GLY A 70 7.06 0.33 22.54
C GLY A 70 8.32 0.82 23.26
N GLU A 71 8.74 2.03 22.90
CA GLU A 71 9.02 3.13 23.81
C GLU A 71 9.03 4.42 22.98
N VAL A 72 8.25 5.41 23.42
CA VAL A 72 8.18 6.74 22.80
C VAL A 72 9.47 7.48 23.16
N ASN A 73 10.41 7.55 22.22
CA ASN A 73 11.50 8.51 22.26
C ASN A 73 11.26 9.58 21.19
N GLU A 74 11.34 10.84 21.62
CA GLU A 74 10.86 12.06 20.93
C GLU A 74 11.75 12.58 19.80
N GLU A 75 12.58 11.75 19.17
CA GLU A 75 13.15 12.07 17.87
C GLU A 75 12.41 11.26 16.81
N ARG A 76 11.34 11.86 16.27
CA ARG A 76 10.62 11.31 15.12
C ARG A 76 11.60 11.21 13.95
N VAL A 77 12.27 10.07 13.82
CA VAL A 77 12.63 9.54 12.51
C VAL A 77 11.29 9.41 11.79
N VAL A 78 10.94 10.41 10.99
CA VAL A 78 9.75 10.39 10.15
C VAL A 78 10.04 9.33 9.09
N SER A 79 9.71 8.07 9.38
CA SER A 79 9.58 7.05 8.35
C SER A 79 8.49 7.53 7.40
N LEU A 80 8.80 7.60 6.10
CA LEU A 80 7.80 7.89 5.08
C LEU A 80 6.91 6.65 4.95
N ASP A 81 5.84 6.59 5.74
CA ASP A 81 4.90 5.48 5.72
C ASP A 81 4.21 5.44 4.36
N ILE A 82 4.23 4.26 3.73
CA ILE A 82 3.71 4.04 2.37
C ILE A 82 2.26 4.51 2.32
N LEU A 83 1.46 4.16 3.34
CA LEU A 83 0.04 4.50 3.39
C LEU A 83 -0.27 6.00 3.39
N GLU A 84 0.62 6.82 3.95
CA GLU A 84 0.46 8.28 3.97
C GLU A 84 0.72 8.91 2.59
N THR A 85 1.55 8.25 1.77
CA THR A 85 1.86 8.73 0.42
C THR A 85 0.74 8.45 -0.58
N ILE A 86 -0.12 7.46 -0.30
CA ILE A 86 -1.18 6.99 -1.22
C ILE A 86 -2.26 8.07 -1.41
N PRO A 87 -2.55 8.47 -2.67
CA PRO A 87 -3.67 9.34 -2.97
C PRO A 87 -4.98 8.71 -2.53
N LYS A 88 -5.79 9.44 -1.76
CA LYS A 88 -7.06 8.90 -1.27
C LYS A 88 -8.18 9.45 -2.11
N VAL A 89 -8.83 8.56 -2.84
CA VAL A 89 -9.88 8.91 -3.79
C VAL A 89 -11.18 8.28 -3.28
N SER A 90 -12.21 9.10 -3.09
CA SER A 90 -13.50 8.56 -2.69
C SER A 90 -14.09 7.73 -3.84
N PRO A 91 -14.58 6.51 -3.58
CA PRO A 91 -15.14 5.65 -4.62
C PRO A 91 -16.47 6.19 -5.18
N SER A 92 -17.17 7.04 -4.44
CA SER A 92 -18.37 7.72 -4.90
C SER A 92 -18.63 9.02 -4.12
N PRO A 93 -19.45 9.96 -4.63
CA PRO A 93 -19.81 11.18 -3.91
C PRO A 93 -20.52 10.95 -2.57
N TYR A 94 -21.04 9.74 -2.36
CA TYR A 94 -21.81 9.33 -1.20
C TYR A 94 -20.93 8.80 -0.06
N VAL A 95 -19.71 8.37 -0.37
CA VAL A 95 -18.76 7.88 0.64
C VAL A 95 -17.97 9.07 1.20
N ARG A 96 -18.21 9.37 2.47
CA ARG A 96 -17.53 10.44 3.23
C ARG A 96 -16.69 9.93 4.40
N ASP A 97 -16.81 8.65 4.70
CA ASP A 97 -16.14 7.99 5.80
C ASP A 97 -14.67 7.77 5.45
N GLU A 98 -13.76 8.35 6.24
CA GLU A 98 -12.32 8.32 5.95
C GLU A 98 -11.79 6.89 5.93
N GLU A 99 -12.25 6.02 6.84
CA GLU A 99 -11.80 4.62 6.90
C GLU A 99 -12.18 3.85 5.62
N ILE A 100 -13.37 4.12 5.07
CA ILE A 100 -13.85 3.50 3.84
C ILE A 100 -13.04 4.00 2.65
N ILE A 101 -12.78 5.31 2.58
CA ILE A 101 -11.96 5.91 1.52
C ILE A 101 -10.54 5.32 1.57
N ASP A 102 -9.99 5.14 2.77
CA ASP A 102 -8.67 4.57 2.99
C ASP A 102 -8.60 3.13 2.50
N VAL A 103 -9.55 2.28 2.91
CA VAL A 103 -9.67 0.89 2.44
C VAL A 103 -9.75 0.80 0.92
N ASN A 104 -10.59 1.63 0.29
CA ASN A 104 -10.71 1.65 -1.19
C ASN A 104 -9.37 2.01 -1.84
N SER A 105 -8.71 3.04 -1.31
CA SER A 105 -7.46 3.56 -1.88
C SER A 105 -6.30 2.58 -1.71
N TYR A 106 -6.23 1.89 -0.57
CA TYR A 106 -5.20 0.87 -0.31
C TYR A 106 -5.36 -0.35 -1.19
N LEU A 107 -6.59 -0.84 -1.38
CA LEU A 107 -6.84 -1.98 -2.28
C LEU A 107 -6.53 -1.63 -3.74
N ALA A 108 -6.91 -0.43 -4.19
CA ALA A 108 -6.59 0.04 -5.53
C ALA A 108 -5.07 0.22 -5.73
N PHE A 109 -4.37 0.72 -4.72
CA PHE A 109 -2.91 0.84 -4.75
C PHE A 109 -2.22 -0.52 -4.82
N PHE A 110 -2.65 -1.47 -3.98
CA PHE A 110 -2.14 -2.84 -4.01
C PHE A 110 -2.31 -3.50 -5.38
N GLU A 111 -3.50 -3.40 -5.98
CA GLU A 111 -3.78 -3.94 -7.31
C GLU A 111 -2.85 -3.36 -8.38
N ARG A 112 -2.64 -2.04 -8.34
CA ARG A 112 -1.87 -1.33 -9.35
C ARG A 112 -0.37 -1.59 -9.20
N GLU A 113 0.15 -1.50 -7.98
CA GLU A 113 1.57 -1.51 -7.70
C GLU A 113 2.11 -2.92 -7.43
N TYR A 114 1.49 -3.68 -6.52
CA TYR A 114 2.14 -4.89 -6.00
C TYR A 114 1.56 -6.20 -6.53
N LEU A 115 0.29 -6.25 -6.91
CA LEU A 115 -0.30 -7.45 -7.50
C LEU A 115 0.46 -7.96 -8.75
N PRO A 116 1.06 -7.10 -9.61
CA PRO A 116 1.90 -7.55 -10.72
C PRO A 116 3.17 -8.29 -10.28
N ILE A 117 3.71 -8.01 -9.08
CA ILE A 117 4.88 -8.71 -8.52
C ILE A 117 4.55 -10.18 -8.27
N LEU A 118 3.30 -10.47 -7.91
CA LEU A 118 2.80 -11.83 -7.67
C LEU A 118 2.55 -12.62 -8.96
N SER A 119 3.03 -12.13 -10.11
CA SER A 119 2.88 -12.81 -11.40
C SER A 119 4.02 -13.78 -11.68
N THR A 120 3.77 -14.68 -12.63
CA THR A 120 4.76 -15.64 -13.13
C THR A 120 5.93 -14.98 -13.86
N LYS A 121 5.87 -13.67 -14.14
CA LYS A 121 6.98 -12.89 -14.70
C LYS A 121 8.15 -12.77 -13.72
N TYR A 122 7.86 -12.64 -12.42
CA TYR A 122 8.88 -12.39 -11.39
C TYR A 122 9.06 -13.56 -10.43
N LEU A 123 8.03 -14.40 -10.28
CA LEU A 123 8.04 -15.57 -9.38
C LEU A 123 8.26 -16.88 -10.15
N LYS A 124 9.03 -17.77 -9.54
CA LYS A 124 9.29 -19.11 -10.04
C LYS A 124 8.05 -19.97 -9.83
N VAL A 125 7.52 -20.47 -10.94
CA VAL A 125 6.35 -21.33 -10.96
C VAL A 125 6.75 -22.76 -10.59
N ILE A 126 6.97 -23.00 -9.30
CA ILE A 126 6.92 -24.36 -8.76
C ILE A 126 5.44 -24.67 -8.51
N TYR A 127 4.99 -25.90 -8.83
CA TYR A 127 3.57 -26.28 -8.78
C TYR A 127 2.87 -25.95 -7.43
N SER A 128 3.61 -26.00 -6.32
CA SER A 128 3.14 -25.62 -4.98
C SER A 128 2.89 -24.12 -4.79
N TYR A 129 3.57 -23.26 -5.56
CA TYR A 129 3.39 -21.81 -5.51
C TYR A 129 2.33 -21.33 -6.49
N GLN A 130 2.17 -21.97 -7.64
CA GLN A 130 1.12 -21.61 -8.61
C GLN A 130 -0.27 -21.62 -7.98
N SER A 131 -0.60 -22.66 -7.23
CA SER A 131 -1.90 -22.75 -6.54
C SER A 131 -2.09 -21.65 -5.50
N LYS A 132 -1.02 -21.21 -4.84
CA LYS A 132 -1.06 -20.11 -3.87
C LYS A 132 -1.20 -18.74 -4.58
N LEU A 133 -0.57 -18.56 -5.74
CA LEU A 133 -0.78 -17.37 -6.58
C LEU A 133 -2.22 -17.30 -7.09
N ASP A 134 -2.74 -18.40 -7.64
CA ASP A 134 -4.13 -18.49 -8.10
C ASP A 134 -5.12 -18.17 -6.97
N TYR A 135 -4.83 -18.67 -5.76
CA TYR A 135 -5.55 -18.32 -4.54
C TYR A 135 -5.53 -16.82 -4.26
N PHE A 136 -4.36 -16.17 -4.26
CA PHE A 136 -4.28 -14.73 -4.00
C PHE A 136 -5.04 -13.91 -5.03
N TYR A 137 -4.95 -14.24 -6.33
CA TYR A 137 -5.72 -13.56 -7.37
C TYR A 137 -7.23 -13.75 -7.18
N SER A 138 -7.68 -14.96 -6.84
CA SER A 138 -9.09 -15.26 -6.59
C SER A 138 -9.61 -14.54 -5.34
N GLU A 139 -8.89 -14.60 -4.24
CA GLU A 139 -9.27 -13.96 -2.98
C GLU A 139 -9.26 -12.43 -3.09
N PHE A 140 -8.27 -11.86 -3.78
CA PHE A 140 -8.23 -10.43 -4.03
C PHE A 140 -9.48 -9.97 -4.83
N ARG A 141 -9.82 -10.69 -5.91
CA ARG A 141 -11.07 -10.42 -6.67
C ARG A 141 -12.31 -10.53 -5.80
N ARG A 142 -12.36 -11.53 -4.91
CA ARG A 142 -13.47 -11.70 -3.97
C ARG A 142 -13.59 -10.49 -3.02
N ILE A 143 -12.48 -9.98 -2.50
CA ILE A 143 -12.45 -8.77 -1.66
C ILE A 143 -12.91 -7.55 -2.44
N GLN A 144 -12.46 -7.36 -3.68
CA GLN A 144 -12.93 -6.27 -4.54
C GLN A 144 -14.45 -6.34 -4.75
N MET A 145 -15.00 -7.54 -4.97
CA MET A 145 -16.46 -7.71 -5.09
C MET A 145 -17.20 -7.36 -3.79
N LEU A 146 -16.64 -7.68 -2.61
CA LEU A 146 -17.21 -7.29 -1.33
C LEU A 146 -17.20 -5.77 -1.15
N LEU A 147 -16.09 -5.12 -1.49
CA LEU A 147 -15.94 -3.67 -1.45
C LEU A 147 -16.94 -2.98 -2.38
N GLN A 148 -17.08 -3.46 -3.62
CA GLN A 148 -18.04 -2.91 -4.58
C GLN A 148 -19.47 -2.99 -4.03
N LYS A 149 -19.90 -4.17 -3.55
CA LYS A 149 -21.23 -4.36 -2.94
C LYS A 149 -21.44 -3.47 -1.72
N PHE A 150 -20.38 -3.21 -0.97
CA PHE A 150 -20.43 -2.32 0.18
C PHE A 150 -20.60 -0.85 -0.23
N ASN A 151 -19.89 -0.40 -1.27
CA ASN A 151 -20.06 0.94 -1.83
C ASN A 151 -21.48 1.12 -2.42
N GLU A 152 -22.01 0.12 -3.13
CA GLU A 152 -23.40 0.09 -3.61
C GLU A 152 -24.41 0.18 -2.46
N LEU A 153 -24.15 -0.50 -1.33
CA LEU A 153 -24.99 -0.40 -0.14
C LEU A 153 -25.02 1.04 0.41
N ILE A 154 -23.88 1.75 0.45
CA ILE A 154 -23.82 3.14 0.91
C ILE A 154 -24.63 4.05 -0.03
N GLU A 155 -24.45 3.90 -1.34
CA GLU A 155 -25.20 4.66 -2.33
C GLU A 155 -26.71 4.42 -2.21
N ASN A 156 -27.13 3.16 -2.01
CA ASN A 156 -28.53 2.83 -1.79
C ASN A 156 -29.11 3.44 -0.50
N ILE A 157 -28.30 3.59 0.56
CA ILE A 157 -28.71 4.26 1.79
C ILE A 157 -28.93 5.76 1.55
N GLU A 158 -27.98 6.42 0.88
CA GLU A 158 -28.00 7.87 0.67
C GLU A 158 -29.05 8.32 -0.35
N THR A 159 -29.41 7.45 -1.31
CA THR A 159 -30.40 7.76 -2.36
C THR A 159 -31.83 7.33 -2.02
N SER A 160 -32.04 6.59 -0.92
CA SER A 160 -33.37 6.11 -0.54
C SER A 160 -34.19 7.20 0.15
N GLU A 161 -35.49 7.27 -0.18
CA GLU A 161 -36.45 8.14 0.53
C GLU A 161 -37.18 7.42 1.68
N SER A 162 -37.01 6.09 1.79
CA SER A 162 -37.74 5.27 2.76
C SER A 162 -36.99 5.17 4.10
N SER A 163 -37.50 5.85 5.13
CA SER A 163 -36.90 5.86 6.46
C SER A 163 -36.77 4.45 7.09
N SER A 164 -37.73 3.55 6.84
CA SER A 164 -37.66 2.16 7.34
C SER A 164 -36.53 1.37 6.66
N TYR A 165 -36.36 1.55 5.35
CA TYR A 165 -35.29 0.91 4.57
C TYR A 165 -33.91 1.43 4.98
N ILE A 166 -33.77 2.75 5.14
CA ILE A 166 -32.53 3.38 5.63
C ILE A 166 -32.10 2.80 6.97
N SER A 167 -33.03 2.66 7.92
CA SER A 167 -32.75 2.12 9.26
C SER A 167 -32.24 0.67 9.21
N GLU A 168 -32.84 -0.18 8.37
CA GLU A 168 -32.39 -1.56 8.18
C GLU A 168 -31.03 -1.63 7.49
N MET A 169 -30.83 -0.86 6.41
CA MET A 169 -29.59 -0.85 5.65
C MET A 169 -28.42 -0.24 6.41
N THR A 170 -28.68 0.74 7.29
CA THR A 170 -27.65 1.31 8.19
C THR A 170 -27.10 0.25 9.16
N LYS A 171 -27.96 -0.63 9.69
CA LYS A 171 -27.50 -1.76 10.52
C LYS A 171 -26.65 -2.74 9.71
N LEU A 172 -27.04 -2.99 8.46
CA LEU A 172 -26.31 -3.86 7.55
C LEU A 172 -24.95 -3.27 7.16
N ARG A 173 -24.85 -1.94 6.99
CA ARG A 173 -23.60 -1.22 6.65
C ARG A 173 -22.48 -1.59 7.62
N ARG A 174 -22.68 -1.42 8.93
CA ARG A 174 -21.65 -1.76 9.93
C ARG A 174 -21.23 -3.22 9.84
N LYS A 175 -22.20 -4.14 9.75
CA LYS A 175 -21.92 -5.58 9.64
C LYS A 175 -21.06 -5.90 8.41
N ARG A 176 -21.43 -5.34 7.25
CA ARG A 176 -20.71 -5.55 5.98
C ARG A 176 -19.32 -4.92 5.98
N PHE A 177 -19.16 -3.78 6.63
CA PHE A 177 -17.84 -3.18 6.79
C PHE A 177 -16.92 -4.08 7.62
N ARG A 178 -17.38 -4.61 8.75
CA ARG A 178 -16.54 -5.56 9.55
C ARG A 178 -16.19 -6.81 8.78
N GLU A 179 -17.15 -7.35 8.05
CA GLU A 179 -16.93 -8.50 7.19
C GLU A 179 -15.82 -8.19 6.19
N LEU A 180 -15.85 -7.02 5.53
CA LEU A 180 -14.81 -6.57 4.63
C LEU A 180 -13.44 -6.47 5.32
N ILE A 181 -13.35 -5.74 6.44
CA ILE A 181 -12.11 -5.57 7.21
C ILE A 181 -11.52 -6.93 7.62
N PHE A 182 -12.34 -7.83 8.15
CA PHE A 182 -11.91 -9.18 8.53
C PHE A 182 -11.37 -9.99 7.34
N ASN A 183 -12.05 -9.93 6.19
CA ASN A 183 -11.60 -10.62 4.99
C ASN A 183 -10.29 -10.03 4.45
N MET A 184 -10.12 -8.71 4.55
CA MET A 184 -8.88 -8.04 4.16
C MET A 184 -7.71 -8.42 5.07
N ASP A 185 -7.90 -8.36 6.39
CA ASP A 185 -6.84 -8.69 7.35
C ASP A 185 -6.36 -10.14 7.16
N LYS A 186 -7.29 -11.09 7.02
CA LYS A 186 -6.96 -12.49 6.72
C LYS A 186 -6.18 -12.65 5.41
N PHE A 187 -6.59 -11.94 4.35
CA PHE A 187 -5.87 -11.97 3.07
C PHE A 187 -4.45 -11.45 3.21
N PHE A 188 -4.28 -10.32 3.89
CA PHE A 188 -2.97 -9.70 4.09
C PHE A 188 -2.08 -10.51 5.03
N GLU A 189 -2.64 -11.17 6.06
CA GLU A 189 -1.93 -12.13 6.90
C GLU A 189 -1.36 -13.30 6.06
N GLU A 190 -2.20 -13.93 5.23
CA GLU A 190 -1.72 -15.04 4.39
C GLU A 190 -0.71 -14.59 3.32
N LEU A 191 -0.84 -13.34 2.85
CA LEU A 191 0.10 -12.76 1.90
C LEU A 191 1.42 -12.40 2.58
N GLU A 192 1.39 -11.90 3.82
CA GLU A 192 2.56 -11.65 4.66
C GLU A 192 3.40 -12.92 4.79
N GLU A 193 2.79 -14.02 5.26
CA GLU A 193 3.48 -15.30 5.40
C GLU A 193 4.12 -15.78 4.09
N PHE A 194 3.46 -15.52 2.95
CA PHE A 194 3.99 -15.89 1.65
C PHE A 194 5.18 -15.01 1.24
N VAL A 195 5.07 -13.70 1.45
CA VAL A 195 6.13 -12.75 1.14
C VAL A 195 7.34 -12.97 2.06
N GLU A 196 7.15 -13.30 3.33
CA GLU A 196 8.23 -13.68 4.23
C GLU A 196 9.03 -14.86 3.71
N ARG A 197 8.34 -15.91 3.25
CA ARG A 197 9.01 -17.08 2.64
C ARG A 197 9.80 -16.72 1.39
N ILE A 198 9.31 -15.77 0.58
CA ILE A 198 10.08 -15.25 -0.56
C ILE A 198 11.37 -14.56 -0.07
N LEU A 199 11.25 -13.73 0.97
CA LEU A 199 12.37 -12.96 1.54
C LEU A 199 13.37 -13.80 2.35
N GLU A 200 12.97 -14.97 2.85
CA GLU A 200 13.86 -15.92 3.53
C GLU A 200 14.82 -16.62 2.56
N ASN A 201 14.39 -16.87 1.31
CA ASN A 201 15.23 -17.48 0.29
C ASN A 201 15.07 -16.78 -1.07
N PRO A 202 15.62 -15.56 -1.21
CA PRO A 202 15.44 -14.70 -2.37
C PRO A 202 16.44 -15.05 -3.49
N THR A 203 16.70 -16.33 -3.75
CA THR A 203 17.63 -16.75 -4.82
C THR A 203 16.89 -17.38 -6.00
N PRO A 204 17.50 -17.47 -7.19
CA PRO A 204 16.94 -18.19 -8.34
C PRO A 204 16.61 -19.68 -8.05
N GLU A 205 17.29 -20.27 -7.08
CA GLU A 205 16.99 -21.62 -6.56
C GLU A 205 15.71 -21.64 -5.71
N GLY A 206 15.38 -20.51 -5.07
CA GLY A 206 14.20 -20.28 -4.24
C GLY A 206 12.94 -19.88 -5.04
N ILE A 207 12.19 -18.88 -4.55
CA ILE A 207 10.88 -18.50 -5.11
C ILE A 207 11.00 -17.40 -6.18
N LEU A 208 12.03 -16.54 -6.13
CA LEU A 208 12.24 -15.49 -7.14
C LEU A 208 12.98 -16.04 -8.35
N LEU A 209 12.59 -15.66 -9.57
CA LEU A 209 13.33 -16.05 -10.79
C LEU A 209 14.65 -15.29 -10.91
N GLU A 210 14.56 -13.96 -10.85
CA GLU A 210 15.71 -13.05 -10.96
C GLU A 210 15.53 -11.92 -9.93
N PRO A 211 16.05 -12.07 -8.70
CA PRO A 211 15.87 -11.11 -7.61
C PRO A 211 16.37 -9.70 -7.96
N ASN A 212 17.46 -9.64 -8.72
CA ASN A 212 18.13 -8.39 -9.12
C ASN A 212 17.62 -7.87 -10.49
N LEU A 213 16.60 -8.49 -11.08
CA LEU A 213 15.99 -7.99 -12.30
C LEU A 213 15.35 -6.63 -12.01
N ILE A 214 15.62 -5.65 -12.85
CA ILE A 214 14.99 -4.34 -12.77
C ILE A 214 13.59 -4.45 -13.36
N ILE A 215 12.58 -4.03 -12.60
CA ILE A 215 11.20 -3.96 -13.05
C ILE A 215 11.07 -2.83 -14.06
N GLU A 216 10.63 -3.16 -15.27
CA GLU A 216 10.26 -2.20 -16.30
C GLU A 216 8.79 -2.41 -16.66
N ILE A 217 7.98 -1.38 -16.42
CA ILE A 217 6.54 -1.34 -16.72
C ILE A 217 6.30 -0.20 -17.71
N GLU A 218 6.36 -0.52 -19.00
CA GLU A 218 6.22 0.46 -20.09
C GLU A 218 4.83 1.15 -20.11
N GLU A 219 3.80 0.46 -19.63
CA GLU A 219 2.42 0.96 -19.65
C GLU A 219 2.15 2.08 -18.63
N ASP A 220 2.95 2.17 -17.56
CA ASP A 220 2.82 3.21 -16.53
C ASP A 220 4.16 3.47 -15.84
N GLU A 221 4.93 4.40 -16.39
CA GLU A 221 6.24 4.81 -15.85
C GLU A 221 6.16 5.37 -14.42
N ASN A 222 4.97 5.76 -13.94
CA ASN A 222 4.81 6.40 -12.64
C ASN A 222 4.57 5.40 -11.49
N LYS A 223 4.58 4.09 -11.78
CA LYS A 223 4.51 3.07 -10.74
C LYS A 223 5.70 3.17 -9.79
N VAL A 224 5.44 3.02 -8.50
CA VAL A 224 6.44 3.11 -7.44
C VAL A 224 7.52 2.06 -7.63
N ILE A 225 7.09 0.86 -8.06
CA ILE A 225 7.95 -0.29 -8.25
C ILE A 225 8.69 -0.29 -9.58
N ASN A 226 8.49 0.72 -10.43
CA ASN A 226 9.19 0.82 -11.71
C ASN A 226 10.66 1.24 -11.47
N HIS A 227 11.58 0.67 -12.25
CA HIS A 227 13.02 0.90 -12.17
C HIS A 227 13.69 0.50 -10.83
N ILE A 228 13.03 -0.34 -10.02
CA ILE A 228 13.66 -0.98 -8.86
C ILE A 228 13.78 -2.48 -9.10
N GLU A 229 14.64 -3.12 -8.32
CA GLU A 229 14.84 -4.57 -8.39
C GLU A 229 13.62 -5.32 -7.85
N VAL A 230 13.35 -6.51 -8.39
CA VAL A 230 12.27 -7.39 -7.91
C VAL A 230 12.34 -7.61 -6.41
N ILE A 231 13.54 -7.86 -5.86
CA ILE A 231 13.70 -8.07 -4.42
C ILE A 231 13.33 -6.83 -3.61
N GLU A 232 13.66 -5.64 -4.09
CA GLU A 232 13.29 -4.38 -3.43
C GLU A 232 11.78 -4.13 -3.51
N ALA A 233 11.15 -4.46 -4.63
CA ALA A 233 9.70 -4.37 -4.78
C ALA A 233 8.94 -5.36 -3.86
N VAL A 234 9.47 -6.57 -3.68
CA VAL A 234 8.89 -7.57 -2.75
C VAL A 234 9.01 -7.09 -1.30
N LYS A 235 10.14 -6.50 -0.93
CA LYS A 235 10.29 -5.89 0.40
C LYS A 235 9.33 -4.69 0.58
N ASP A 236 9.10 -3.90 -0.47
CA ASP A 236 8.16 -2.75 -0.44
C ASP A 236 6.72 -3.23 -0.23
N LEU A 237 6.34 -4.30 -0.92
CA LEU A 237 5.10 -5.02 -0.67
C LEU A 237 5.01 -5.52 0.79
N TYR A 238 6.06 -6.11 1.34
CA TYR A 238 6.06 -6.57 2.74
C TYR A 238 5.77 -5.42 3.71
N ARG A 239 6.42 -4.27 3.54
CA ARG A 239 6.15 -3.07 4.35
C ARG A 239 4.71 -2.58 4.17
N PHE A 240 4.22 -2.53 2.94
CA PHE A 240 2.83 -2.15 2.67
C PHE A 240 1.85 -3.09 3.41
N ILE A 241 2.08 -4.40 3.38
CA ILE A 241 1.26 -5.39 4.09
C ILE A 241 1.23 -5.08 5.58
N LEU A 242 2.40 -4.89 6.21
CA LEU A 242 2.50 -4.59 7.64
C LEU A 242 1.76 -3.29 8.01
N GLU A 243 1.94 -2.22 7.22
CA GLU A 243 1.23 -0.96 7.46
C GLU A 243 -0.28 -1.11 7.30
N VAL A 244 -0.75 -1.84 6.27
CA VAL A 244 -2.18 -2.10 6.07
C VAL A 244 -2.75 -2.91 7.22
N ARG A 245 -2.08 -3.98 7.66
CA ARG A 245 -2.55 -4.79 8.79
C ARG A 245 -2.60 -3.99 10.08
N ASN A 246 -1.60 -3.16 10.35
CA ASN A 246 -1.62 -2.26 11.50
C ASN A 246 -2.80 -1.29 11.42
N PHE A 247 -3.07 -0.70 10.24
CA PHE A 247 -4.26 0.11 10.02
C PHE A 247 -5.55 -0.68 10.32
N LEU A 248 -5.72 -1.87 9.72
CA LEU A 248 -6.92 -2.70 9.91
C LEU A 248 -7.12 -3.13 11.38
N GLY A 249 -6.05 -3.32 12.14
CA GLY A 249 -6.11 -3.64 13.57
C GLY A 249 -6.51 -2.46 14.46
N VAL A 250 -6.32 -1.21 13.99
CA VAL A 250 -6.70 0.02 14.70
C VAL A 250 -8.07 0.54 14.29
N VAL A 251 -8.54 0.19 13.08
CA VAL A 251 -9.90 0.52 12.61
C VAL A 251 -10.92 -0.01 13.61
N ASN A 252 -11.66 0.88 14.25
CA ASN A 252 -12.60 0.53 15.31
C ASN A 252 -13.91 0.07 14.68
N VAL A 253 -14.17 -1.24 14.72
CA VAL A 253 -15.33 -1.86 14.05
C VAL A 253 -16.54 -2.14 14.96
#